data_AF-A0A962KG19-F1
#
_entry.id   AF-A0A962KG19-F1
#
_cell.length_a   1.000
_cell.length_b   1.000
_cell.length_c   1.000
_cell.angle_alpha   90.00
_cell.angle_beta   90.00
_cell.angle_gamma   90.00
#
_symmetry.space_group_name_H-M   'P 1'
#
loop_
_entity.id
_entity.type
_entity.pdbx_description
1 polymer ?
#
loop_
_entity_poly.entity_id
_entity_poly.type
_entity_poly.pdbx_seq_one_letter_code
_entity_poly.pdbx_strand_id
1 'polypeptide(L)' 'LDGRYELLPAAAAEKIRQRDVQTIVLLNTRRAGAPGDTADVDDPYAQYVIPDDLMW' A
#
# COMPACT_ATOMS: atom_id res chain seq x y z
N LEU A 1 27.54 4.07 -3.70
CA LEU A 1 26.25 3.32 -3.79
C LEU A 1 25.16 4.37 -3.86
N ASP A 2 24.67 4.63 -5.08
CA ASP A 2 23.95 5.87 -5.43
C ASP A 2 22.47 5.87 -5.03
N GLY A 3 22.14 5.63 -3.76
CA GLY A 3 20.78 5.81 -3.23
C GLY A 3 19.66 5.13 -4.05
N ARG A 4 19.99 4.06 -4.79
CA ARG A 4 19.05 3.37 -5.67
C ARG A 4 18.18 2.44 -4.83
N TYR A 5 16.88 2.53 -5.03
CA TYR A 5 15.89 1.65 -4.41
C TYR A 5 15.29 0.74 -5.48
N GLU A 6 15.19 -0.55 -5.15
CA GLU A 6 14.57 -1.56 -6.00
C GLU A 6 13.15 -1.81 -5.51
N LEU A 7 12.23 -2.05 -6.46
CA LEU A 7 10.86 -2.44 -6.14
C LEU A 7 10.76 -3.96 -6.03
N LEU A 8 10.13 -4.41 -4.95
CA LEU A 8 9.96 -5.82 -4.65
C LEU A 8 8.48 -6.11 -4.36
N PRO A 9 7.97 -7.31 -4.68
CA PRO A 9 6.63 -7.71 -4.28
C PRO A 9 6.46 -7.68 -2.75
N ALA A 10 5.27 -7.29 -2.28
CA ALA A 10 4.97 -7.20 -0.84
C ALA A 10 5.27 -8.51 -0.09
N ALA A 11 4.96 -9.66 -0.70
CA ALA A 11 5.25 -10.97 -0.11
C ALA A 11 6.76 -11.24 0.09
N ALA A 12 7.61 -10.70 -0.78
CA ALA A 12 9.07 -10.80 -0.63
C ALA A 12 9.57 -9.81 0.42
N ALA A 13 9.07 -8.57 0.40
CA ALA A 13 9.41 -7.54 1.39
C ALA A 13 9.04 -7.97 2.82
N GLU A 14 7.93 -8.70 3.01
CA GLU A 14 7.55 -9.22 4.32
C GLU A 14 8.53 -10.26 4.87
N LYS A 15 9.03 -11.15 4.02
CA LYS A 15 10.04 -12.13 4.41
C LYS A 15 11.37 -11.46 4.75
N ILE A 16 11.72 -10.37 4.06
CA ILE A 16 12.93 -9.59 4.34
C ILE A 16 12.77 -8.85 5.67
N ARG A 17 11.61 -8.23 5.91
CA ARG A 17 11.31 -7.50 7.16
C ARG A 17 11.41 -8.39 8.41
N GLN A 18 11.03 -9.67 8.31
CA GLN A 18 11.19 -10.64 9.41
C GLN A 18 12.65 -10.90 9.78
N ARG A 19 13.59 -10.68 8.87
CA ARG A 19 15.03 -10.89 9.08
C ARG A 19 15.75 -9.60 9.40
N ASP A 20 15.47 -8.54 8.65
CA ASP A 20 16.06 -7.21 8.84
C ASP A 20 15.07 -6.12 8.42
N VAL A 21 14.53 -5.43 9.43
CA VAL A 21 13.57 -4.33 9.30
C VAL A 21 14.19 -3.10 8.64
N GLN A 22 15.49 -2.84 8.84
CA GLN A 22 16.14 -1.61 8.37
C GLN A 22 16.36 -1.61 6.85
N THR A 23 16.23 -2.77 6.21
CA THR A 23 16.37 -2.91 4.76
C THR A 23 15.15 -2.38 4.00
N ILE A 24 13.97 -2.34 4.64
CA ILE A 24 12.72 -1.94 3.98
C ILE A 24 12.44 -0.46 4.26
N VAL A 25 12.50 0.36 3.21
CA VAL A 25 12.23 1.81 3.29
C VAL A 25 10.73 2.08 3.38
N LEU A 26 9.94 1.41 2.53
CA LEU A 26 8.48 1.53 2.49
C LEU A 26 7.87 0.19 2.12
N LEU A 27 6.90 -0.25 2.93
CA LEU A 27 6.06 -1.40 2.62
C LEU A 27 4.62 -0.93 2.52
N ASN A 28 4.09 -0.87 1.30
CA ASN A 28 2.71 -0.50 1.10
C ASN A 28 1.83 -1.72 1.37
N THR A 29 1.25 -1.80 2.58
CA THR A 29 0.24 -2.79 2.90
C THR A 29 -1.12 -2.25 2.46
N ARG A 30 -1.89 -3.03 1.70
CA ARG A 30 -3.33 -2.73 1.56
C ARG A 30 -3.92 -2.89 2.95
N ARG A 31 -4.15 -1.78 3.64
CA ARG A 31 -4.95 -1.76 4.86
C ARG A 31 -6.37 -2.15 4.44
N ALA A 32 -6.98 -3.11 5.12
CA ALA A 32 -8.44 -3.25 5.05
C ALA A 32 -9.03 -1.90 5.51
N GLY A 33 -9.66 -1.16 4.60
CA GLY A 33 -9.99 0.27 4.80
C GLY A 33 -9.03 1.26 4.13
N ALA A 34 -8.30 0.88 3.09
CA ALA A 34 -7.69 1.84 2.17
C ALA A 34 -8.78 2.82 1.66
N PRO A 35 -8.45 4.11 1.39
CA PRO A 35 -9.43 5.09 0.94
C PRO A 35 -10.15 4.57 -0.31
N GLY A 36 -11.39 4.13 -0.12
CA GLY A 36 -12.15 3.30 -1.06
C GLY A 36 -13.00 2.21 -0.40
N ASP A 37 -12.50 1.52 0.64
CA ASP A 37 -13.20 0.40 1.32
C ASP A 37 -14.08 0.84 2.51
N THR A 38 -13.77 1.99 3.09
CA THR A 38 -14.59 2.64 4.12
C THR A 38 -14.70 4.09 3.75
N ALA A 39 -15.91 4.57 3.51
CA ALA A 39 -16.19 6.00 3.42
C ALA A 39 -15.67 6.65 4.71
N ASP A 40 -14.50 7.25 4.65
CA ASP A 40 -13.99 8.05 5.76
C ASP A 40 -14.97 9.22 5.91
N VAL A 41 -15.42 9.49 7.14
CA VAL A 41 -16.50 10.46 7.39
C VAL A 41 -16.07 11.89 7.00
N ASP A 42 -14.76 12.10 6.85
CA ASP A 42 -14.13 13.35 6.42
C ASP A 42 -13.54 13.27 5.01
N ASP A 43 -13.85 12.23 4.22
CA ASP A 43 -13.40 12.12 2.83
C ASP A 43 -14.29 12.99 1.93
N PRO A 44 -13.78 14.12 1.38
CA PRO A 44 -14.54 14.96 0.46
C PRO A 44 -14.97 14.21 -0.82
N TYR A 45 -14.35 13.06 -1.09
CA TYR A 45 -14.62 12.20 -2.23
C TYR A 45 -15.54 11.00 -1.95
N ALA A 46 -16.08 10.83 -0.74
CA ALA A 46 -16.97 9.70 -0.40
C ALA A 46 -18.22 9.58 -1.30
N GLN A 47 -18.66 10.69 -1.88
CA GLN A 47 -19.78 10.74 -2.84
C GLN A 47 -19.42 10.23 -4.25
N TYR A 48 -18.14 10.11 -4.57
CA TYR A 48 -17.63 9.60 -5.85
C TYR A 48 -17.25 8.13 -5.67
N VAL A 49 -18.27 7.26 -5.71
CA VAL A 49 -18.09 5.82 -5.63
C VAL A 49 -17.27 5.35 -6.84
N ILE A 50 -16.11 4.74 -6.58
CA ILE A 50 -15.31 4.09 -7.61
C ILE A 50 -16.00 2.76 -7.95
N PRO A 51 -16.45 2.54 -9.19
CA PRO A 51 -17.05 1.26 -9.59
C PRO A 51 -16.01 0.13 -9.55
N ASP A 52 -16.43 -1.05 -9.10
CA ASP A 52 -15.60 -2.27 -8.95
C ASP A 52 -14.88 -2.71 -10.25
N ASP A 53 -15.30 -2.21 -11.41
CA ASP A 53 -14.68 -2.49 -12.72
C ASP A 53 -13.36 -1.72 -12.96
N LEU A 54 -12.90 -0.91 -12.00
CA LEU A 54 -11.60 -0.23 -12.07
C LEU A 54 -10.45 -1.07 -11.47
N MET A 55 -10.37 -2.33 -11.86
CA MET A 55 -9.33 -3.26 -11.41
C MET A 55 -8.28 -3.43 -12.53
N TRP A 56 -7.43 -2.41 -12.69
CA TRP A 56 -6.10 -2.56 -13.31
C TRP A 56 -5.02 -2.75 -12.23
#